data_AF-A0A7X8GD13-F1
#
_entry.id   AF-A0A7X8GD13-F1
#
_cell.length_a   1.000
_cell.length_b   1.000
_cell.length_c   1.000
_cell.angle_alpha   90.00
_cell.angle_beta   90.00
_cell.angle_gamma   90.00
#
_symmetry.space_group_name_H-M   'P 1'
#
loop_
_entity.id
_entity.type
_entity.pdbx_description
1 polymer ?
#
loop_
_entity_poly.entity_id
_entity_poly.type
_entity_poly.pdbx_seq_one_letter_code
_entity_poly.pdbx_strand_id
1 'polypeptide(L)' 'SHELPRVLNGLGIAILSTNIGVVSDKEARAQKVGGEVLCYIY' A
#
# COMPACT_ATOMS: atom_id res chain seq x y z
N SER A 1 -6.70 3.20 13.83
CA SER A 1 -5.50 3.75 13.17
C SER A 1 -5.03 2.76 12.12
N HIS A 2 -5.54 2.87 10.89
CA HIS A 2 -5.10 2.02 9.77
C HIS A 2 -3.79 2.60 9.22
N GLU A 3 -2.66 2.19 9.78
CA GLU A 3 -1.35 2.61 9.31
C GLU A 3 -0.93 1.76 8.11
N LEU A 4 -0.56 2.43 7.01
CA LEU A 4 -0.10 1.76 5.80
C LEU A 4 1.19 0.99 6.11
N PRO A 5 1.27 -0.30 5.76
CA PRO A 5 2.40 -1.15 6.13
C PRO A 5 3.69 -0.66 5.47
N ARG A 6 4.79 -0.58 6.23
CA ARG A 6 6.13 -0.33 5.69
C ARG A 6 6.82 -1.68 5.48
N VAL A 7 7.10 -2.02 4.23
CA VAL A 7 7.73 -3.30 3.85
C VAL A 7 9.25 -3.11 3.80
N LEU A 8 10.04 -3.98 4.46
CA LEU A 8 11.50 -4.05 4.35
C LEU A 8 12.25 -2.70 4.44
N ASN A 9 11.94 -1.84 5.42
CA ASN A 9 12.52 -0.50 5.54
C ASN A 9 12.40 0.38 4.27
N GLY A 10 11.40 0.12 3.41
CA GLY A 10 11.16 0.84 2.16
C GLY A 10 11.78 0.22 0.91
N LEU A 11 12.38 -0.97 1.03
CA LEU A 11 12.93 -1.71 -0.12
C LEU A 11 11.86 -2.55 -0.85
N GLY A 12 10.80 -2.95 -0.15
CA GLY A 12 9.69 -3.70 -0.73
C GLY A 12 8.50 -2.80 -1.06
N ILE A 13 7.58 -3.32 -1.88
CA ILE A 13 6.34 -2.64 -2.27
C ILE A 13 5.16 -3.50 -1.81
N ALA A 14 4.18 -2.90 -1.13
CA ALA A 14 2.88 -3.55 -0.92
C ALA A 14 1.92 -3.08 -2.01
N ILE A 15 1.16 -4.02 -2.59
CA ILE A 15 0.11 -3.73 -3.55
C ILE A 15 -1.23 -3.78 -2.82
N LEU A 16 -2.03 -2.72 -2.94
CA LEU A 16 -3.31 -2.56 -2.26
C LEU A 16 -4.47 -2.49 -3.25
N SER A 17 -5.55 -3.17 -2.93
CA SER A 17 -6.88 -2.94 -3.52
C SER A 17 -7.55 -1.79 -2.78
N THR A 18 -7.88 -0.70 -3.48
CA THR A 18 -8.51 0.50 -2.92
C THR A 18 -9.80 0.86 -3.67
N ASN A 19 -10.56 1.84 -3.19
CA ASN A 19 -11.79 2.30 -3.86
C ASN A 19 -11.53 3.01 -5.21
N ILE A 20 -10.28 3.32 -5.54
CA ILE A 20 -9.87 3.96 -6.79
C ILE A 20 -9.10 3.00 -7.71
N GLY A 21 -9.03 1.71 -7.35
CA GLY A 21 -8.31 0.67 -8.09
C GLY A 21 -7.15 0.07 -7.31
N VAL A 22 -6.33 -0.71 -8.02
CA VAL A 22 -5.15 -1.37 -7.44
C VAL A 22 -3.94 -0.43 -7.54
N VAL A 23 -3.35 -0.08 -6.39
CA VAL A 23 -2.25 0.89 -6.30
C VAL A 23 -1.16 0.39 -5.34
N SER A 24 0.02 1.00 -5.37
CA SER A 24 1.07 0.72 -4.38
C SER A 24 0.80 1.39 -3.04
N ASP A 25 1.44 0.93 -1.96
CA ASP A 25 1.36 1.56 -0.64
C ASP A 25 1.84 3.01 -0.65
N LYS A 26 2.85 3.33 -1.48
CA LYS A 26 3.33 4.70 -1.66
C LYS A 26 2.28 5.61 -2.30
N GLU A 27 1.60 5.11 -3.33
CA GLU A 27 0.52 5.84 -4.01
C GLU A 27 -0.69 6.00 -3.09
N ALA A 28 -1.08 4.94 -2.38
CA ALA A 28 -2.16 4.99 -1.39
C ALA A 28 -1.88 6.04 -0.29
N ARG A 29 -0.63 6.14 0.21
CA ARG A 29 -0.20 7.20 1.14
C ARG A 29 -0.33 8.59 0.53
N ALA A 30 0.11 8.77 -0.71
CA ALA A 30 0.08 10.07 -1.40
C ALA A 30 -1.36 10.56 -1.61
N GLN A 31 -2.26 9.65 -2.01
CA GLN A 31 -3.66 9.94 -2.25
C GLN A 31 -4.53 9.91 -0.98
N LYS A 32 -3.94 9.55 0.17
CA LYS A 32 -4.64 9.42 1.47
C LYS A 32 -5.82 8.44 1.42
N VAL A 33 -5.66 7.36 0.66
CA VAL A 33 -6.64 6.27 0.56
C VAL A 33 -6.15 5.04 1.30
N GLY A 34 -7.09 4.29 1.87
CA GLY A 34 -6.84 2.97 2.46
C GLY A 34 -7.20 1.86 1.50
N GLY A 35 -6.89 0.62 1.88
CA GLY A 35 -7.22 -0.55 1.09
C GLY A 35 -6.80 -1.85 1.76
N GLU A 36 -7.13 -2.95 1.11
CA GLU A 36 -6.70 -4.29 1.50
C GLU A 36 -5.38 -4.63 0.82
N VAL A 37 -4.43 -5.19 1.57
CA VAL A 37 -3.16 -5.64 1.00
C VAL A 37 -3.35 -6.94 0.24
N LEU A 38 -2.99 -6.95 -1.04
CA LEU A 38 -3.09 -8.14 -1.89
C LEU A 38 -1.81 -8.98 -1.83
N CYS A 39 -0.65 -8.32 -1.93
CA CYS A 39 0.64 -9.00 -1.91
C CYS A 39 1.78 -8.03 -1.57
N TYR A 40 2.94 -8.63 -1.30
CA TYR A 40 4.20 -7.95 -1.08
C TYR A 40 5.20 -8.40 -2.14
N ILE A 41 5.98 -7.46 -2.65
CA ILE A 41 7.13 -7.71 -3.52
C ILE A 41 8.40 -7.38 -2.72
N TYR A 42 9.38 -8.30 -2.74
CA TYR A 42 10.69 -8.18 -2.08
C TYR A 42 11.81 -8.12 -3.11
#